data_AF-A0A945KJ67-F1
#
_entry.id   AF-A0A945KJ67-F1
#
_cell.length_a   1.000
_cell.length_b   1.000
_cell.length_c   1.000
_cell.angle_alpha   90.00
_cell.angle_beta   90.00
_cell.angle_gamma   90.00
#
_symmetry.space_group_name_H-M   'P 1'
#
loop_
_entity.id
_entity.type
_entity.pdbx_description
1 polymer ?
#
loop_
_entity_poly.entity_id
_entity_poly.type
_entity_poly.pdbx_seq_one_letter_code
_entity_poly.pdbx_strand_id
1 'polypeptide(L)'
;RAGNLIERASQVALKEGRNLILVPRETPLSRLHLDEMSRLAWAGAVILPACPGFYQRPLSIADLVDQLAGKILAAAGIPQGVLPAWSGGQA
;
A
#
# COMPACT_ATOMS: atom_id res chain seq x y z
N ARG A 1 -20.63 10.24 -6.93
CA ARG A 1 -21.58 9.20 -6.44
C ARG A 1 -20.78 7.91 -6.27
N ALA A 2 -20.98 7.13 -5.21
CA ALA A 2 -20.39 5.79 -5.12
C ALA A 2 -21.31 4.78 -5.82
N GLY A 3 -20.77 3.97 -6.72
CA GLY A 3 -21.50 2.95 -7.48
C GLY A 3 -21.67 1.62 -6.75
N ASN A 4 -20.88 1.36 -5.71
CA ASN A 4 -20.96 0.16 -4.88
C ASN A 4 -20.49 0.41 -3.42
N LEU A 5 -20.56 -0.63 -2.59
CA LEU A 5 -20.18 -0.58 -1.18
C LEU A 5 -18.69 -0.30 -0.97
N ILE A 6 -17.81 -0.83 -1.82
CA ILE A 6 -16.36 -0.63 -1.72
C ILE A 6 -16.04 0.86 -1.90
N GLU A 7 -16.55 1.46 -2.97
CA GLU A 7 -16.39 2.90 -3.22
C GLU A 7 -16.99 3.76 -2.11
N ARG A 8 -18.15 3.36 -1.58
CA ARG A 8 -18.81 4.10 -0.50
C ARG A 8 -18.01 4.02 0.80
N ALA A 9 -17.49 2.85 1.15
CA ALA A 9 -16.67 2.65 2.34
C ALA A 9 -15.38 3.49 2.25
N SER A 10 -14.72 3.50 1.10
CA SER A 10 -13.51 4.32 0.87
C SER A 10 -13.79 5.82 0.99
N GLN A 11 -14.90 6.32 0.45
CA GLN A 11 -15.31 7.72 0.63
C GLN A 11 -15.59 8.07 2.10
N VAL A 12 -16.20 7.14 2.85
CA VAL A 12 -16.43 7.32 4.28
C VAL A 12 -15.11 7.31 5.05
N ALA A 13 -14.17 6.45 4.69
CA ALA A 13 -12.86 6.43 5.32
C ALA A 13 -12.15 7.78 5.16
N LEU A 14 -12.11 8.32 3.94
CA LEU A 14 -11.50 9.63 3.66
C LEU A 14 -12.17 10.77 4.42
N LYS A 15 -13.50 10.89 4.37
CA LYS A 15 -14.20 12.02 5.01
C LYS A 15 -14.09 12.02 6.53
N GLU A 16 -13.92 10.84 7.14
CA GLU A 16 -13.78 10.65 8.58
C GLU A 16 -12.31 10.63 9.04
N GLY A 17 -11.35 10.89 8.13
CA GLY A 17 -9.92 10.85 8.45
C GLY A 17 -9.44 9.46 8.89
N ARG A 18 -10.12 8.39 8.48
CA ARG A 18 -9.72 7.01 8.76
C ARG A 18 -8.65 6.58 7.77
N ASN A 19 -7.82 5.64 8.21
CA ASN A 19 -6.77 5.08 7.37
C ASN A 19 -7.38 4.37 6.14
N LEU A 20 -6.99 4.81 4.94
CA LEU A 20 -7.36 4.21 3.67
C LEU A 20 -6.09 3.87 2.89
N ILE A 21 -5.82 2.58 2.73
CA ILE A 21 -4.64 2.07 2.02
C ILE A 21 -5.11 1.51 0.67
N LEU A 22 -4.59 2.04 -0.44
CA LEU A 22 -4.79 1.50 -1.77
C LEU A 22 -3.53 0.76 -2.22
N VAL A 23 -3.71 -0.47 -2.70
CA VAL A 23 -2.62 -1.32 -3.20
C VAL A 23 -2.78 -1.54 -4.71
N PRO A 24 -2.46 -0.54 -5.57
CA PRO A 24 -2.59 -0.69 -7.01
C PRO A 24 -1.56 -1.68 -7.55
N ARG A 25 -2.01 -2.53 -8.49
CA ARG A 25 -1.17 -3.48 -9.22
C ARG A 25 -1.44 -3.29 -10.72
N GLU A 26 -0.70 -2.38 -11.33
CA GLU A 26 -0.79 -2.06 -12.75
C GLU A 26 0.57 -1.59 -13.27
N THR A 27 0.89 -1.91 -14.54
CA THR A 27 2.06 -1.38 -15.24
C THR A 27 1.94 -1.62 -16.76
N PRO A 28 2.20 -0.61 -17.61
CA PRO A 28 2.58 0.76 -17.29
C PRO A 28 1.40 1.60 -16.78
N LEU A 29 1.69 2.69 -16.09
CA LEU A 29 0.65 3.60 -15.60
C LEU A 29 0.34 4.67 -16.64
N SER A 30 -0.95 4.88 -16.91
CA SER A 30 -1.41 6.01 -17.70
C SER A 30 -1.28 7.31 -16.90
N ARG A 31 -1.32 8.45 -17.59
CA ARG A 31 -1.37 9.77 -16.92
C ARG A 31 -2.57 9.87 -15.98
N LEU A 32 -3.70 9.30 -16.36
CA LEU A 32 -4.91 9.28 -15.55
C LEU A 32 -4.68 8.55 -14.21
N HIS A 33 -4.06 7.36 -14.24
CA HIS A 33 -3.76 6.62 -13.01
C HIS A 33 -2.89 7.45 -12.06
N LEU A 34 -1.86 8.13 -12.59
CA LEU A 34 -0.96 8.96 -11.79
C LEU A 34 -1.68 10.16 -11.17
N ASP A 35 -2.52 10.84 -11.95
CA ASP A 35 -3.29 11.99 -11.47
C ASP A 35 -4.32 11.58 -10.40
N GLU A 36 -4.98 10.42 -10.57
CA GLU A 36 -5.94 9.89 -9.60
C GLU A 36 -5.25 9.45 -8.29
N MET A 37 -4.15 8.71 -8.38
CA MET A 37 -3.37 8.31 -7.21
C MET A 37 -2.82 9.52 -6.46
N SER A 38 -2.34 10.54 -7.20
CA SER A 38 -1.88 11.80 -6.60
C SER A 38 -3.01 12.49 -5.83
N ARG A 39 -4.19 12.66 -6.44
CA ARG A 39 -5.36 13.26 -5.77
C ARG A 39 -5.77 12.50 -4.51
N LEU A 40 -5.73 11.17 -4.54
CA LEU A 40 -6.02 10.33 -3.38
C LEU A 40 -4.96 10.50 -2.28
N ALA A 41 -3.67 10.56 -2.64
CA ALA A 41 -2.60 10.81 -1.70
C ALA A 41 -2.74 12.19 -1.02
N TRP A 42 -3.07 13.23 -1.79
CA TRP A 42 -3.38 14.57 -1.26
C TRP A 42 -4.59 14.57 -0.32
N ALA A 43 -5.57 13.70 -0.54
CA ALA A 43 -6.74 13.53 0.31
C ALA A 43 -6.48 12.68 1.58
N GLY A 44 -5.25 12.18 1.77
CA GLY A 44 -4.85 11.41 2.95
C GLY A 44 -4.89 9.89 2.79
N ALA A 45 -5.13 9.36 1.57
CA ALA A 45 -4.96 7.93 1.32
C ALA A 45 -3.48 7.55 1.25
N VAL A 46 -3.14 6.34 1.71
CA VAL A 46 -1.84 5.73 1.50
C VAL A 46 -1.85 5.00 0.16
N ILE A 47 -1.02 5.45 -0.79
CA ILE A 47 -0.81 4.75 -2.06
C ILE A 47 0.40 3.83 -1.92
N LEU A 48 0.14 2.52 -1.88
CA LEU A 48 1.13 1.47 -1.65
C LEU A 48 1.12 0.51 -2.84
N PRO A 49 1.77 0.83 -3.98
CA PRO A 49 1.73 -0.05 -5.13
C PRO A 49 2.33 -1.42 -4.82
N ALA A 50 1.81 -2.47 -5.49
CA ALA A 50 2.29 -3.84 -5.38
C ALA A 50 3.66 -4.03 -6.07
N CYS A 51 4.67 -3.32 -5.57
CA CYS A 51 6.05 -3.32 -6.05
C CYS A 51 6.97 -3.82 -4.92
N PRO A 52 7.07 -5.14 -4.70
CA PRO A 52 7.95 -5.70 -3.69
C PRO A 52 9.42 -5.43 -4.03
N GLY A 53 10.26 -5.27 -3.00
CA GLY A 53 11.66 -4.90 -3.14
C GLY A 53 12.60 -6.08 -2.86
N PHE A 54 13.68 -6.20 -3.60
CA PHE A 54 14.58 -7.37 -3.52
C PHE A 54 15.70 -7.24 -2.48
N TYR A 55 15.72 -6.17 -1.68
CA TYR A 55 16.79 -5.88 -0.72
C TYR A 55 16.90 -6.92 0.41
N GLN A 56 15.85 -7.72 0.66
CA GLN A 56 15.87 -8.82 1.62
C GLN A 56 16.30 -10.17 1.02
N ARG A 57 16.69 -10.19 -0.26
CA ARG A 57 17.10 -11.41 -0.99
C ARG A 57 16.08 -12.55 -0.85
N PRO A 58 14.82 -12.32 -1.27
CA PRO A 58 13.77 -13.34 -1.17
C PRO A 58 14.18 -14.63 -1.90
N LEU A 59 13.91 -15.76 -1.28
CA LEU A 59 14.15 -17.10 -1.82
C LEU A 59 12.89 -17.69 -2.45
N SER A 60 11.73 -17.10 -2.16
CA SER A 60 10.43 -17.58 -2.64
C SER A 60 9.50 -16.43 -3.07
N ILE A 61 8.45 -16.77 -3.82
CA ILE A 61 7.35 -15.83 -4.13
C ILE A 61 6.61 -15.44 -2.84
N ALA A 62 6.49 -16.37 -1.88
CA ALA A 62 5.85 -16.07 -0.60
C ALA A 62 6.57 -14.94 0.13
N ASP A 63 7.91 -14.91 0.09
CA ASP A 63 8.71 -13.85 0.71
C ASP A 63 8.39 -12.46 0.12
N LEU A 64 8.13 -12.38 -1.19
CA LEU A 64 7.72 -11.13 -1.85
C LEU A 64 6.32 -10.68 -1.42
N VAL A 65 5.40 -11.64 -1.27
CA VAL A 65 4.03 -11.38 -0.80
C VAL A 65 4.05 -10.93 0.65
N ASP A 66 4.84 -11.60 1.49
CA ASP A 66 5.06 -11.31 2.90
C ASP A 66 5.65 -9.92 3.10
N GLN A 67 6.60 -9.52 2.27
CA GLN A 67 7.15 -8.17 2.29
C GLN A 67 6.08 -7.11 1.98
N LEU A 68 5.22 -7.35 0.99
CA LEU A 68 4.12 -6.44 0.63
C LEU A 68 3.07 -6.39 1.75
N ALA A 69 2.66 -7.54 2.27
CA ALA A 69 1.73 -7.66 3.39
C ALA A 69 2.26 -6.96 4.65
N GLY A 70 3.54 -7.12 4.97
CA GLY A 70 4.21 -6.43 6.08
C GLY A 70 4.16 -4.91 5.93
N LYS A 71 4.33 -4.37 4.72
CA LYS A 71 4.16 -2.93 4.46
C LYS A 71 2.71 -2.46 4.63
N ILE A 72 1.73 -3.26 4.21
CA ILE A 72 0.30 -2.96 4.41
C ILE A 72 -0.04 -2.95 5.90
N LEU A 73 0.40 -3.96 6.65
CA LEU A 73 0.20 -4.06 8.10
C LEU A 73 0.87 -2.88 8.84
N ALA A 74 2.09 -2.51 8.45
CA ALA A 74 2.78 -1.35 8.99
C ALA A 74 2.01 -0.04 8.71
N ALA A 75 1.54 0.16 7.47
CA ALA A 75 0.70 1.30 7.12
C ALA A 75 -0.63 1.31 7.87
N ALA A 76 -1.18 0.13 8.22
CA ALA A 76 -2.39 -0.02 9.02
C ALA A 76 -2.17 0.20 10.53
N GLY A 77 -0.91 0.35 10.99
CA GLY A 77 -0.57 0.44 12.41
C GLY A 77 -0.69 -0.88 13.16
N ILE A 78 -0.64 -2.02 12.45
CA ILE A 78 -0.75 -3.36 13.03
C ILE A 78 0.66 -3.93 13.26
N PRO A 79 1.04 -4.29 14.50
CA PRO A 79 2.31 -4.95 14.78
C PRO A 79 2.45 -6.26 14.00
N GLN A 80 3.63 -6.50 13.42
CA GLN A 80 3.89 -7.66 12.57
C GLN A 80 5.36 -8.11 12.71
N GLY A 81 5.60 -9.41 12.54
CA GLY A 81 6.95 -10.02 12.58
C GLY A 81 7.46 -10.52 11.22
N VAL A 82 6.72 -10.23 10.14
CA VAL A 82 6.92 -10.74 8.78
C VAL A 82 7.97 -9.91 8.02
N LEU A 83 7.95 -8.59 8.19
CA LEU A 83 8.90 -7.65 7.63
C LEU A 83 9.76 -7.09 8.76
N PRO A 84 11.03 -7.50 8.90
CA PRO A 84 11.94 -6.90 9.87
C PRO A 84 12.17 -5.42 9.54
N ALA A 85 12.29 -4.60 10.58
CA ALA A 85 12.65 -3.20 10.42
C ALA A 85 14.01 -3.09 9.70
N TRP A 86 14.13 -2.07 8.84
CA TRP A 86 15.40 -1.82 8.15
C TRP A 86 16.50 -1.52 9.19
N SER A 87 17.52 -2.38 9.25
CA SER A 87 18.61 -2.29 10.22
C SER A 87 19.82 -1.49 9.73
N GLY A 88 19.72 -0.81 8.58
CA GLY A 88 20.78 0.11 8.14
C GLY A 88 22.05 -0.54 7.59
N GLY A 89 22.07 -1.87 7.39
CA GLY A 89 23.27 -2.57 6.91
C GLY A 89 24.44 -2.44 7.87
N GLN A 90 24.32 -3.00 9.07
CA GLN A 90 25.52 -3.41 9.80
C GLN A 90 26.04 -4.67 9.11
N ALA A 91 27.17 -4.51 8.40
CA ALA A 91 27.96 -5.60 7.86
C ALA A 91 28.55 -6.46 8.99
#